data_AF-M2YJ53-F1
#
_entry.id   AF-M2YJ53-F1
#
_cell.length_a   1.000
_cell.length_b   1.000
_cell.length_c   1.000
_cell.angle_alpha   90.00
_cell.angle_beta   90.00
_cell.angle_gamma   90.00
#
_symmetry.space_group_name_H-M   'P 1'
#
loop_
_entity.id
_entity.type
_entity.pdbx_description
1 polymer ?
#
loop_
_entity_poly.entity_id
_entity_poly.type
_entity_poly.pdbx_seq_one_letter_code
_entity_poly.pdbx_strand_id
1 'polypeptide(L)'
;MSDPIHDTAVPHWISVEQAKAVGQNATGSCMAQWCCPDFISKHCQQNAINESSIQSGASSSSQSPLQLLMQRIYDQACLSRLQPYTSMLADIEESIMTAYRKVAVAGATGNLGPAIVQGLVDGGFEVTVLSRSGRSDGLPSGIEIVTVDYSSRDSLVNALTGQDAFVSAIPNHGEQAPLIDAAIAAGVKRFLPSDFGSDVPGNANAAALPVFKGKVATRDYLKKKENEISHTFVINSLFLDWGIKLGFQLNLNGTTKLYDNPDTKRSYTALADIGKAVANILKKPKETKNRAVYIQSTAISQNELLAIAKKVKPGFKAETESVSTEQVLKDSYAALEKGGEAIGGAMVGFIIVSIFNEKYGGNFEGRNDNELLGIKEKSPTELEALVKQYA
;
A
#
# COMPACT_ATOMS: atom_id res chain seq x y z
N MET A 1 -6.02 45.39 39.56
CA MET A 1 -4.75 45.10 40.26
C MET A 1 -4.39 43.66 39.95
N SER A 2 -3.34 43.25 39.26
CA SER A 2 -2.27 43.86 38.46
C SER A 2 -1.45 42.66 37.92
N ASP A 3 -1.17 42.63 36.61
CA ASP A 3 -0.24 41.74 35.85
C ASP A 3 1.23 41.79 36.39
N PRO A 4 2.28 41.09 35.83
CA PRO A 4 2.42 40.29 34.58
C PRO A 4 3.35 39.02 34.58
N ILE A 5 3.24 38.24 33.48
CA ILE A 5 4.26 37.63 32.57
C ILE A 5 5.71 37.37 33.07
N HIS A 6 6.21 36.13 32.88
CA HIS A 6 7.58 35.89 32.38
C HIS A 6 7.73 34.57 31.57
N ASP A 7 8.23 34.78 30.36
CA ASP A 7 8.80 33.93 29.32
C ASP A 7 9.96 33.03 29.77
N THR A 8 10.07 31.78 29.27
CA THR A 8 11.36 31.08 29.04
C THR A 8 11.25 29.96 27.98
N ALA A 9 11.71 30.30 26.79
CA ALA A 9 12.68 29.59 25.95
C ALA A 9 12.39 28.15 25.44
N VAL A 10 12.03 28.09 24.16
CA VAL A 10 12.21 26.94 23.25
C VAL A 10 13.68 26.90 22.78
N PRO A 11 14.39 25.76 22.81
CA PRO A 11 15.74 25.69 22.25
C PRO A 11 15.70 25.57 20.71
N HIS A 12 16.50 26.41 20.05
CA HIS A 12 16.73 26.40 18.61
C HIS A 12 17.52 25.17 18.13
N TRP A 13 17.27 24.83 16.85
CA TRP A 13 17.77 23.72 16.06
C TRP A 13 19.30 23.68 15.91
N ILE A 14 19.88 22.49 16.00
CA ILE A 14 21.22 22.17 15.50
C ILE A 14 21.14 22.07 13.97
N SER A 15 22.04 22.74 13.24
CA SER A 15 22.06 22.65 11.77
C SER A 15 22.58 21.28 11.31
N VAL A 16 22.11 20.82 10.15
CA VAL A 16 22.45 19.51 9.55
C VAL A 16 23.97 19.30 9.36
N GLU A 17 24.75 20.38 9.26
CA GLU A 17 26.22 20.32 9.20
C GLU A 17 26.89 20.03 10.54
N GLN A 18 26.31 20.46 11.67
CA GLN A 18 26.82 20.14 13.01
C GLN A 18 26.58 18.66 13.37
N ALA A 19 25.48 18.06 12.89
CA ALA A 19 25.23 16.62 13.07
C ALA A 19 26.25 15.75 12.31
N LYS A 20 26.71 16.19 11.13
CA LYS A 20 27.73 15.47 10.33
C LYS A 20 29.12 15.48 10.98
N ALA A 21 29.47 16.52 11.74
CA ALA A 21 30.77 16.61 12.42
C ALA A 21 30.89 15.66 13.63
N VAL A 22 29.77 15.34 14.30
CA VAL A 22 29.75 14.43 15.47
C VAL A 22 29.90 12.95 15.05
N GLY A 23 29.46 12.59 13.83
CA GLY A 23 29.48 11.21 13.34
C GLY A 23 30.86 10.69 12.88
N GLN A 24 31.88 11.54 12.74
CA GLN A 24 33.16 11.12 12.15
C GLN A 24 34.35 11.08 13.10
N ASN A 25 34.25 11.54 14.36
CA ASN A 25 35.42 11.57 15.27
C ASN A 25 35.08 11.37 16.77
N ALA A 26 34.20 10.42 17.11
CA ALA A 26 33.92 10.09 18.51
C ALA A 26 34.52 8.71 18.89
N THR A 27 35.79 8.71 19.27
CA THR A 27 36.32 7.65 20.14
C THR A 27 35.66 7.76 21.52
N GLY A 28 35.36 6.62 22.13
CA GLY A 28 34.34 6.41 23.18
C GLY A 28 34.42 7.18 24.52
N SER A 29 35.17 8.27 24.66
CA SER A 29 35.19 9.04 25.92
C SER A 29 34.33 10.32 25.91
N CYS A 30 33.97 10.89 24.75
CA CYS A 30 33.28 12.20 24.70
C CYS A 30 31.77 12.14 25.00
N MET A 31 31.10 11.00 24.85
CA MET A 31 29.66 10.89 25.10
C MET A 31 29.29 10.93 26.60
N ALA A 32 30.22 10.57 27.49
CA ALA A 32 29.94 10.50 28.93
C ALA A 32 29.73 11.88 29.58
N GLN A 33 30.23 12.95 28.97
CA GLN A 33 30.26 14.28 29.60
C GLN A 33 29.00 15.12 29.34
N TRP A 34 28.14 14.71 28.39
CA TRP A 34 26.96 15.49 27.98
C TRP A 34 25.63 14.92 28.47
N CYS A 35 25.57 13.64 28.86
CA CYS A 35 24.29 12.99 29.20
C CYS A 35 23.96 12.90 30.70
N CYS A 36 24.81 13.36 31.63
CA CYS A 36 24.52 13.29 33.07
C CYS A 36 25.22 14.36 33.93
N PRO A 37 24.80 15.64 33.89
CA PRO A 37 25.26 16.63 34.87
C PRO A 37 24.67 16.37 36.27
N ASP A 38 23.45 15.84 36.37
CA ASP A 38 22.68 15.87 37.63
C ASP A 38 22.90 14.68 38.57
N PHE A 39 23.55 13.60 38.12
CA PHE A 39 23.81 12.43 38.97
C PHE A 39 25.12 12.55 39.75
N ILE A 40 26.14 13.24 39.19
CA ILE A 40 27.45 13.43 39.85
C ILE A 40 27.32 14.38 41.05
N SER A 41 26.43 15.37 40.99
CA SER A 41 26.22 16.35 42.07
C SER A 41 25.63 15.75 43.36
N LYS A 42 24.67 14.82 43.25
CA LYS A 42 23.93 14.29 44.43
C LYS A 42 24.59 13.09 45.12
N HIS A 43 25.47 12.34 44.46
CA HIS A 43 26.12 11.17 45.07
C HIS A 43 27.57 11.40 45.51
N CYS A 44 28.28 12.39 44.95
CA CYS A 44 29.61 12.76 45.45
C CYS A 44 29.55 13.58 46.76
N GLN A 45 28.39 14.14 47.14
CA GLN A 45 28.24 14.88 48.41
C GLN A 45 28.09 13.99 49.66
N GLN A 46 27.90 12.66 49.52
CA GLN A 46 27.63 11.79 50.67
C GLN A 46 28.84 10.97 51.16
N ASN A 47 29.99 11.02 50.48
CA ASN A 47 31.22 10.38 50.97
C ASN A 47 32.40 11.36 50.84
N ALA A 48 32.52 12.27 51.81
CA ALA A 48 33.71 13.07 51.99
C ALA A 48 34.90 12.16 52.37
N ILE A 49 35.74 11.83 51.40
CA ILE A 49 37.11 11.34 51.66
C ILE A 49 38.03 12.52 51.35
N ASN A 50 38.71 13.03 52.37
CA ASN A 50 39.61 14.18 52.32
C ASN A 50 40.67 14.04 51.20
N GLU A 51 40.76 15.08 50.37
CA GLU A 51 41.65 15.22 49.20
C GLU A 51 43.14 15.47 49.54
N SER A 52 43.63 15.13 50.73
CA SER A 52 45.01 15.44 51.14
C SER A 52 46.01 14.27 51.16
N SER A 53 45.69 13.13 50.53
CA SER A 53 46.57 11.94 50.57
C SER A 53 46.87 11.27 49.23
N ILE A 54 46.67 11.96 48.10
CA ILE A 54 47.04 11.43 46.77
C ILE A 54 48.10 12.31 46.11
N GLN A 55 49.23 12.48 46.79
CA GLN A 55 50.50 12.83 46.15
C GLN A 55 51.60 11.96 46.75
N SER A 56 51.67 10.71 46.29
CA SER A 56 52.90 9.93 46.10
C SER A 56 52.55 8.46 45.82
N GLY A 57 53.11 7.89 44.76
CA GLY A 57 53.08 6.45 44.52
C GLY A 57 52.54 6.07 43.15
N ALA A 58 53.44 6.00 42.17
CA ALA A 58 53.20 5.26 40.93
C ALA A 58 53.19 3.74 41.20
N SER A 59 52.52 3.01 40.29
CA SER A 59 52.54 1.56 40.07
C SER A 59 51.60 0.67 40.93
N SER A 60 50.50 0.23 40.33
CA SER A 60 50.26 -1.19 40.06
C SER A 60 48.91 -1.38 39.33
N SER A 61 48.99 -2.11 38.23
CA SER A 61 47.90 -2.45 37.33
C SER A 61 47.07 -3.61 37.89
N SER A 62 45.98 -3.31 38.59
CA SER A 62 44.79 -4.17 38.62
C SER A 62 43.64 -3.37 39.23
N GLN A 63 42.64 -3.03 38.42
CA GLN A 63 41.37 -2.54 38.98
C GLN A 63 40.84 -3.60 39.95
N SER A 64 40.39 -3.18 41.13
CA SER A 64 39.85 -4.13 42.09
C SER A 64 38.58 -4.79 41.50
N PRO A 65 38.24 -6.03 41.87
CA PRO A 65 37.01 -6.68 41.42
C PRO A 65 35.76 -5.82 41.67
N LEU A 66 35.77 -5.02 42.73
CA LEU A 66 34.70 -4.08 43.06
C LEU A 66 34.62 -2.89 42.08
N GLN A 67 35.77 -2.33 41.68
CA GLN A 67 35.84 -1.26 40.69
C GLN A 67 35.38 -1.73 39.31
N LEU A 68 35.78 -2.95 38.91
CA LEU A 68 35.31 -3.58 37.67
C LEU A 68 33.81 -3.87 37.70
N LEU A 69 33.28 -4.30 38.85
CA LEU A 69 31.83 -4.53 39.02
C LEU A 69 31.04 -3.23 38.97
N MET A 70 31.51 -2.18 39.65
CA MET A 70 30.86 -0.86 39.60
C MET A 70 30.89 -0.24 38.20
N GLN A 71 32.00 -0.38 37.48
CA GLN A 71 32.10 0.06 36.09
C GLN A 71 31.09 -0.70 35.20
N ARG A 72 30.99 -2.03 35.34
CA ARG A 72 30.01 -2.84 34.59
C ARG A 72 28.57 -2.47 34.90
N ILE A 73 28.25 -2.21 36.17
CA ILE A 73 26.90 -1.77 36.58
C ILE A 73 26.60 -0.39 36.00
N TYR A 74 27.57 0.52 36.02
CA TYR A 74 27.43 1.86 35.44
C TYR A 74 27.23 1.80 33.92
N ASP A 75 28.05 1.00 33.22
CA ASP A 75 27.95 0.80 31.77
C ASP A 75 26.62 0.14 31.39
N GLN A 76 26.15 -0.87 32.14
CA GLN A 76 24.84 -1.48 31.93
C GLN A 76 23.68 -0.50 32.18
N ALA A 77 23.75 0.32 33.23
CA ALA A 77 22.72 1.31 33.53
C ALA A 77 22.69 2.44 32.49
N CYS A 78 23.84 2.81 31.92
CA CYS A 78 23.95 3.76 30.83
C CYS A 78 23.36 3.18 29.53
N LEU A 79 23.74 1.93 29.20
CA LEU A 79 23.23 1.21 28.04
C LEU A 79 21.71 1.02 28.11
N SER A 80 21.16 0.62 29.27
CA SER A 80 19.71 0.43 29.43
C SER A 80 18.92 1.73 29.32
N ARG A 81 19.53 2.88 29.65
CA ARG A 81 18.91 4.20 29.49
C ARG A 81 19.01 4.74 28.06
N LEU A 82 20.02 4.33 27.30
CA LEU A 82 20.21 4.70 25.89
C LEU A 82 19.45 3.78 24.93
N GLN A 83 19.15 2.55 25.34
CA GLN A 83 18.44 1.54 24.53
C GLN A 83 17.10 2.01 23.93
N PRO A 84 16.24 2.78 24.64
CA PRO A 84 15.01 3.33 24.07
C PRO A 84 15.28 4.38 22.99
N TYR A 85 16.38 5.14 23.12
CA TYR A 85 16.75 6.16 22.15
C TYR A 85 17.38 5.54 20.91
N THR A 86 18.16 4.47 21.04
CA THR A 86 18.70 3.75 19.88
C THR A 86 17.62 2.98 19.13
N SER A 87 16.62 2.41 19.82
CA SER A 87 15.46 1.83 19.14
C SER A 87 14.61 2.89 18.46
N MET A 88 14.36 4.02 19.13
CA MET A 88 13.60 5.13 18.54
C MET A 88 14.33 5.74 17.34
N LEU A 89 15.66 5.90 17.40
CA LEU A 89 16.45 6.39 16.29
C LEU A 89 16.52 5.37 15.15
N ALA A 90 16.60 4.08 15.43
CA ALA A 90 16.51 3.04 14.40
C ALA A 90 15.11 3.01 13.75
N ASP A 91 14.04 3.18 14.53
CA ASP A 91 12.67 3.29 14.02
C ASP A 91 12.46 4.56 13.20
N ILE A 92 13.07 5.69 13.60
CA ILE A 92 13.04 6.95 12.86
C ILE A 92 13.88 6.87 11.59
N GLU A 93 15.09 6.31 11.64
CA GLU A 93 15.94 6.09 10.47
C GLU A 93 15.30 5.11 9.49
N GLU A 94 14.71 4.02 9.99
CA GLU A 94 13.93 3.11 9.17
C GLU A 94 12.69 3.81 8.60
N SER A 95 11.97 4.62 9.38
CA SER A 95 10.81 5.39 8.89
C SER A 95 11.18 6.47 7.87
N ILE A 96 12.35 7.09 7.97
CA ILE A 96 12.85 8.11 7.03
C ILE A 96 13.40 7.44 5.77
N MET A 97 14.02 6.26 5.89
CA MET A 97 14.57 5.49 4.76
C MET A 97 13.53 4.64 4.01
N THR A 98 12.32 4.44 4.57
CA THR A 98 11.27 3.58 4.00
C THR A 98 10.13 4.33 3.29
N ALA A 99 10.10 5.66 3.31
CA ALA A 99 9.06 6.41 2.62
C ALA A 99 9.31 6.38 1.10
N TYR A 100 8.52 5.59 0.36
CA TYR A 100 8.52 5.66 -1.10
C TYR A 100 8.15 7.09 -1.54
N ARG A 101 8.86 7.63 -2.53
CA ARG A 101 8.63 8.98 -3.04
C ARG A 101 8.38 8.99 -4.54
N LYS A 102 9.18 8.27 -5.30
CA LYS A 102 9.08 8.18 -6.77
C LYS A 102 8.36 6.91 -7.19
N VAL A 103 7.26 7.05 -7.94
CA VAL A 103 6.40 5.93 -8.30
C VAL A 103 6.19 5.89 -9.80
N ALA A 104 6.63 4.79 -10.41
CA ALA A 104 6.32 4.48 -11.79
C ALA A 104 4.91 3.87 -11.92
N VAL A 105 4.19 4.18 -13.00
CA VAL A 105 2.89 3.58 -13.32
C VAL A 105 2.83 3.14 -14.78
N ALA A 106 2.56 1.86 -15.00
CA ALA A 106 2.27 1.28 -16.31
C ALA A 106 0.76 1.08 -16.47
N GLY A 107 0.23 1.27 -17.69
CA GLY A 107 -1.22 1.19 -17.94
C GLY A 107 -2.01 2.41 -17.42
N ALA A 108 -1.35 3.56 -17.26
CA ALA A 108 -1.91 4.76 -16.67
C ALA A 108 -3.15 5.31 -17.42
N THR A 109 -3.28 5.10 -18.73
CA THR A 109 -4.41 5.61 -19.52
C THR A 109 -5.55 4.60 -19.70
N GLY A 110 -5.51 3.46 -18.99
CA GLY A 110 -6.56 2.44 -19.00
C GLY A 110 -7.80 2.85 -18.20
N ASN A 111 -8.72 1.90 -17.94
CA ASN A 111 -9.94 2.20 -17.17
C ASN A 111 -9.67 2.55 -15.70
N LEU A 112 -8.66 1.93 -15.08
CA LEU A 112 -8.28 2.15 -13.68
C LEU A 112 -7.09 3.11 -13.53
N GLY A 113 -6.19 3.12 -14.51
CA GLY A 113 -4.93 3.87 -14.46
C GLY A 113 -5.06 5.34 -14.06
N PRO A 114 -6.02 6.13 -14.58
CA PRO A 114 -6.16 7.53 -14.24
C PRO A 114 -6.44 7.75 -12.75
N ALA A 115 -7.26 6.89 -12.15
CA ALA A 115 -7.56 6.96 -10.73
C ALA A 115 -6.34 6.60 -9.86
N ILE A 116 -5.53 5.61 -10.29
CA ILE A 116 -4.25 5.29 -9.63
C ILE A 116 -3.30 6.48 -9.67
N VAL A 117 -3.11 7.09 -10.85
CA VAL A 117 -2.23 8.26 -11.00
C VAL A 117 -2.72 9.42 -10.15
N GLN A 118 -4.01 9.74 -10.18
CA GLN A 118 -4.59 10.79 -9.35
C GLN A 118 -4.37 10.51 -7.86
N GLY A 119 -4.65 9.29 -7.39
CA GLY A 119 -4.47 8.91 -5.99
C GLY A 119 -3.01 9.04 -5.53
N LEU A 120 -2.04 8.70 -6.39
CA LEU A 120 -0.61 8.88 -6.12
C LEU A 120 -0.22 10.38 -6.08
N VAL A 121 -0.70 11.18 -7.02
CA VAL A 121 -0.45 12.64 -7.03
C VAL A 121 -1.03 13.29 -5.77
N ASP A 122 -2.28 13.00 -5.41
CA ASP A 122 -2.92 13.48 -4.19
C ASP A 122 -2.22 12.94 -2.93
N GLY A 123 -1.60 11.77 -3.05
CA GLY A 123 -0.75 11.16 -2.05
C GLY A 123 0.58 11.89 -1.83
N GLY A 124 0.96 12.83 -2.69
CA GLY A 124 2.22 13.57 -2.64
C GLY A 124 3.41 12.83 -3.26
N PHE A 125 3.16 11.81 -4.09
CA PHE A 125 4.22 11.07 -4.79
C PHE A 125 4.66 11.80 -6.06
N GLU A 126 5.94 11.65 -6.41
CA GLU A 126 6.46 12.01 -7.73
C GLU A 126 6.13 10.87 -8.70
N VAL A 127 5.21 11.11 -9.64
CA VAL A 127 4.67 10.06 -10.51
C VAL A 127 5.28 10.12 -11.90
N THR A 128 5.84 8.99 -12.34
CA THR A 128 6.34 8.78 -13.71
C THR A 128 5.45 7.76 -14.42
N VAL A 129 4.83 8.14 -15.52
CA VAL A 129 3.96 7.28 -16.33
C VAL A 129 4.74 6.63 -17.47
N LEU A 130 4.71 5.30 -17.53
CA LEU A 130 5.27 4.52 -18.63
C LEU A 130 4.22 4.37 -19.73
N SER A 131 4.43 5.03 -20.87
CA SER A 131 3.47 5.06 -21.98
C SER A 131 4.08 4.46 -23.24
N ARG A 132 3.32 3.66 -24.00
CA ARG A 132 3.79 3.17 -25.32
C ARG A 132 3.85 4.28 -26.36
N SER A 133 2.92 5.23 -26.28
CA SER A 133 2.69 6.25 -27.30
C SER A 133 2.93 7.67 -26.81
N GLY A 134 3.45 7.84 -25.60
CA GLY A 134 3.60 9.16 -24.95
C GLY A 134 2.28 9.86 -24.60
N ARG A 135 1.13 9.18 -24.72
CA ARG A 135 -0.18 9.77 -24.46
C ARG A 135 -0.43 9.97 -22.96
N SER A 136 -1.14 11.05 -22.64
CA SER A 136 -1.46 11.50 -21.27
C SER A 136 -2.93 11.84 -21.06
N ASP A 137 -3.81 11.45 -21.99
CA ASP A 137 -5.22 11.77 -21.92
C ASP A 137 -5.86 11.29 -20.62
N GLY A 138 -6.59 12.19 -19.95
CA GLY A 138 -7.27 11.89 -18.70
C GLY A 138 -6.37 11.82 -17.46
N LEU A 139 -5.09 12.17 -17.57
CA LEU A 139 -4.16 12.21 -16.44
C LEU A 139 -4.02 13.63 -15.86
N PRO A 140 -3.65 13.76 -14.57
CA PRO A 140 -3.33 15.05 -13.95
C PRO A 140 -2.16 15.75 -14.64
N SER A 141 -2.11 17.08 -14.56
CA SER A 141 -0.96 17.86 -15.04
C SER A 141 0.26 17.72 -14.11
N GLY A 142 1.44 18.03 -14.62
CA GLY A 142 2.67 18.05 -13.83
C GLY A 142 3.28 16.68 -13.53
N ILE A 143 2.77 15.61 -14.14
CA ILE A 143 3.38 14.27 -14.09
C ILE A 143 4.40 14.08 -15.22
N GLU A 144 5.41 13.26 -14.96
CA GLU A 144 6.37 12.85 -15.98
C GLU A 144 5.80 11.71 -16.83
N ILE A 145 6.01 11.75 -18.14
CA ILE A 145 5.61 10.66 -19.04
C ILE A 145 6.85 10.21 -19.80
N VAL A 146 7.19 8.94 -19.64
CA VAL A 146 8.31 8.30 -20.32
C VAL A 146 7.76 7.34 -21.35
N THR A 147 8.16 7.54 -22.60
CA THR A 147 7.83 6.60 -23.67
C THR A 147 8.69 5.35 -23.54
N VAL A 148 8.07 4.18 -23.47
CA VAL A 148 8.76 2.90 -23.31
C VAL A 148 8.30 1.85 -24.32
N ASP A 149 9.23 1.00 -24.71
CA ASP A 149 8.95 -0.25 -25.40
C ASP A 149 8.84 -1.37 -24.36
N TYR A 150 7.61 -1.87 -24.14
CA TYR A 150 7.34 -2.94 -23.18
C TYR A 150 7.94 -4.30 -23.59
N SER A 151 8.38 -4.46 -24.85
CA SER A 151 9.11 -5.65 -25.30
C SER A 151 10.62 -5.56 -25.03
N SER A 152 11.13 -4.37 -24.70
CA SER A 152 12.54 -4.12 -24.44
C SER A 152 12.82 -4.00 -22.94
N ARG A 153 13.55 -4.99 -22.40
CA ARG A 153 14.01 -4.96 -21.00
C ARG A 153 14.81 -3.69 -20.70
N ASP A 154 15.72 -3.29 -21.57
CA ASP A 154 16.56 -2.11 -21.35
C ASP A 154 15.74 -0.82 -21.35
N SER A 155 14.73 -0.71 -22.22
CA SER A 155 13.81 0.43 -22.21
C SER A 155 13.09 0.56 -20.87
N LEU A 156 12.60 -0.55 -20.33
CA LEU A 156 11.92 -0.60 -19.04
C LEU A 156 12.87 -0.31 -17.87
N VAL A 157 14.06 -0.91 -17.84
CA VAL A 157 15.07 -0.69 -16.79
C VAL A 157 15.47 0.78 -16.74
N ASN A 158 15.73 1.39 -17.89
CA ASN A 158 16.09 2.82 -17.97
C ASN A 158 14.97 3.72 -17.42
N ALA A 159 13.71 3.43 -17.75
CA ALA A 159 12.57 4.20 -17.26
C ALA A 159 12.28 3.98 -15.76
N LEU A 160 12.64 2.80 -15.22
CA LEU A 160 12.42 2.44 -13.81
C LEU A 160 13.60 2.82 -12.90
N THR A 161 14.75 3.17 -13.47
CA THR A 161 15.95 3.53 -12.69
C THR A 161 15.68 4.77 -11.84
N GLY A 162 15.91 4.66 -10.52
CA GLY A 162 15.68 5.74 -9.56
C GLY A 162 14.24 5.86 -9.07
N GLN A 163 13.35 4.94 -9.47
CA GLN A 163 11.99 4.81 -8.93
C GLN A 163 12.01 3.96 -7.66
N ASP A 164 11.19 4.32 -6.67
CA ASP A 164 11.07 3.56 -5.42
C ASP A 164 10.07 2.40 -5.54
N ALA A 165 8.96 2.64 -6.23
CA ALA A 165 7.87 1.69 -6.41
C ALA A 165 7.35 1.69 -7.84
N PHE A 166 6.75 0.57 -8.25
CA PHE A 166 6.17 0.42 -9.59
C PHE A 166 4.79 -0.24 -9.50
N VAL A 167 3.79 0.44 -10.07
CA VAL A 167 2.40 -0.04 -10.14
C VAL A 167 2.06 -0.41 -11.58
N SER A 168 1.60 -1.64 -11.79
CA SER A 168 1.13 -2.12 -13.09
C SER A 168 -0.39 -2.20 -13.13
N ALA A 169 -1.01 -1.44 -14.02
CA ALA A 169 -2.43 -1.51 -14.37
C ALA A 169 -2.64 -2.11 -15.78
N ILE A 170 -1.67 -2.87 -16.28
CA ILE A 170 -1.75 -3.50 -17.61
C ILE A 170 -2.59 -4.79 -17.55
N PRO A 171 -3.68 -4.90 -18.35
CA PRO A 171 -4.58 -6.04 -18.30
C PRO A 171 -3.99 -7.32 -18.90
N ASN A 172 -2.94 -7.22 -19.75
CA ASN A 172 -2.26 -8.40 -20.26
C ASN A 172 -1.35 -9.01 -19.16
N HIS A 173 -1.87 -10.01 -18.46
CA HIS A 173 -1.14 -10.66 -17.37
C HIS A 173 0.09 -11.44 -17.82
N GLY A 174 0.25 -11.73 -19.12
CA GLY A 174 1.48 -12.32 -19.67
C GLY A 174 2.69 -11.36 -19.64
N GLU A 175 2.44 -10.05 -19.54
CA GLU A 175 3.48 -9.01 -19.54
C GLU A 175 4.01 -8.70 -18.13
N GLN A 176 3.41 -9.28 -17.08
CA GLN A 176 3.78 -8.94 -15.69
C GLN A 176 5.18 -9.41 -15.30
N ALA A 177 5.61 -10.62 -15.69
CA ALA A 177 6.93 -11.14 -15.32
C ALA A 177 8.09 -10.29 -15.88
N PRO A 178 8.10 -9.91 -17.19
CA PRO A 178 9.09 -8.96 -17.71
C PRO A 178 9.13 -7.62 -16.98
N LEU A 179 7.97 -7.08 -16.57
CA LEU A 179 7.90 -5.84 -15.78
C LEU A 179 8.55 -6.00 -14.40
N ILE A 180 8.32 -7.13 -13.75
CA ILE A 180 8.92 -7.47 -12.45
C ILE A 180 10.44 -7.58 -12.58
N ASP A 181 10.93 -8.26 -13.62
CA ASP A 181 12.37 -8.42 -13.85
C ASP A 181 13.07 -7.09 -14.16
N ALA A 182 12.41 -6.21 -14.90
CA ALA A 182 12.91 -4.85 -15.14
C ALA A 182 12.92 -4.01 -13.86
N ALA A 183 11.88 -4.12 -13.02
CA ALA A 183 11.81 -3.44 -11.73
C ALA A 183 12.93 -3.88 -10.79
N ILE A 184 13.17 -5.20 -10.68
CA ILE A 184 14.28 -5.77 -9.90
C ILE A 184 15.62 -5.24 -10.42
N ALA A 185 15.85 -5.30 -11.73
CA ALA A 185 17.10 -4.84 -12.33
C ALA A 185 17.35 -3.33 -12.14
N ALA A 186 16.29 -2.53 -12.08
CA ALA A 186 16.35 -1.09 -11.81
C ALA A 186 16.46 -0.74 -10.31
N GLY A 187 16.39 -1.73 -9.40
CA GLY A 187 16.46 -1.52 -7.95
C GLY A 187 15.17 -1.01 -7.31
N VAL A 188 14.02 -1.18 -7.98
CA VAL A 188 12.70 -0.84 -7.43
C VAL A 188 12.40 -1.69 -6.20
N LYS A 189 11.90 -1.06 -5.13
CA LYS A 189 11.72 -1.71 -3.82
C LYS A 189 10.37 -2.39 -3.67
N ARG A 190 9.32 -1.86 -4.33
CA ARG A 190 7.93 -2.32 -4.22
C ARG A 190 7.25 -2.44 -5.58
N PHE A 191 6.61 -3.57 -5.84
CA PHE A 191 5.79 -3.80 -7.03
C PHE A 191 4.33 -4.07 -6.68
N LEU A 192 3.40 -3.39 -7.35
CA LEU A 192 1.96 -3.70 -7.29
C LEU A 192 1.54 -4.24 -8.65
N PRO A 193 1.26 -5.55 -8.78
CA PRO A 193 0.83 -6.15 -10.04
C PRO A 193 -0.59 -5.73 -10.42
N SER A 194 -0.96 -5.99 -11.68
CA SER A 194 -2.35 -5.82 -12.16
C SER A 194 -3.27 -6.91 -11.60
N ASP A 195 -3.61 -6.83 -10.32
CA ASP A 195 -4.52 -7.76 -9.64
C ASP A 195 -5.94 -7.20 -9.49
N PHE A 196 -6.09 -5.95 -9.04
CA PHE A 196 -7.32 -5.15 -8.96
C PHE A 196 -8.66 -5.84 -9.34
N GLY A 197 -9.19 -6.69 -8.44
CA GLY A 197 -10.41 -7.43 -8.73
C GLY A 197 -10.77 -8.49 -7.68
N SER A 198 -11.15 -9.68 -8.17
CA SER A 198 -11.56 -10.84 -7.36
C SER A 198 -10.45 -11.38 -6.44
N ASP A 199 -10.84 -12.11 -5.39
CA ASP A 199 -9.94 -12.69 -4.39
C ASP A 199 -9.15 -13.91 -4.90
N VAL A 200 -8.25 -13.69 -5.85
CA VAL A 200 -7.35 -14.74 -6.38
C VAL A 200 -6.36 -15.24 -5.32
N PRO A 201 -5.77 -14.40 -4.45
CA PRO A 201 -4.85 -14.87 -3.41
C PRO A 201 -5.53 -15.66 -2.28
N GLY A 202 -6.74 -15.27 -1.88
CA GLY A 202 -7.43 -15.78 -0.69
C GLY A 202 -8.54 -16.78 -0.96
N ASN A 203 -8.94 -17.00 -2.23
CA ASN A 203 -9.97 -17.98 -2.59
C ASN A 203 -9.48 -18.97 -3.65
N ALA A 204 -9.36 -20.25 -3.29
CA ALA A 204 -8.89 -21.30 -4.17
C ALA A 204 -9.83 -21.58 -5.36
N ASN A 205 -11.14 -21.42 -5.19
CA ASN A 205 -12.11 -21.58 -6.28
C ASN A 205 -11.92 -20.45 -7.31
N ALA A 206 -11.77 -19.20 -6.85
CA ALA A 206 -11.46 -18.08 -7.73
C ALA A 206 -10.13 -18.32 -8.45
N ALA A 207 -9.06 -18.71 -7.74
CA ALA A 207 -7.76 -18.99 -8.34
C ALA A 207 -7.78 -20.10 -9.41
N ALA A 208 -8.70 -21.06 -9.31
CA ALA A 208 -8.85 -22.15 -10.27
C ALA A 208 -9.54 -21.75 -11.58
N LEU A 209 -10.21 -20.59 -11.64
CA LEU A 209 -10.91 -20.16 -12.84
C LEU A 209 -9.93 -19.81 -13.97
N PRO A 210 -10.18 -20.25 -15.22
CA PRO A 210 -9.26 -20.04 -16.34
C PRO A 210 -8.86 -18.57 -16.58
N VAL A 211 -9.77 -17.63 -16.35
CA VAL A 211 -9.53 -16.19 -16.54
C VAL A 211 -8.42 -15.64 -15.63
N PHE A 212 -8.18 -16.27 -14.47
CA PHE A 212 -7.18 -15.80 -13.50
C PHE A 212 -5.84 -16.52 -13.58
N LYS A 213 -5.65 -17.43 -14.54
CA LYS A 213 -4.37 -18.15 -14.73
C LYS A 213 -3.16 -17.21 -14.79
N GLY A 214 -3.27 -16.09 -15.51
CA GLY A 214 -2.19 -15.09 -15.60
C GLY A 214 -1.89 -14.39 -14.27
N LYS A 215 -2.93 -14.09 -13.47
CA LYS A 215 -2.76 -13.50 -12.13
C LYS A 215 -2.12 -14.49 -11.16
N VAL A 216 -2.54 -15.76 -11.20
CA VAL A 216 -1.92 -16.84 -10.42
C VAL A 216 -0.45 -16.98 -10.77
N ALA A 217 -0.11 -17.01 -12.07
CA ALA A 217 1.28 -17.07 -12.52
C ALA A 217 2.10 -15.87 -12.04
N THR A 218 1.54 -14.65 -12.11
CA THR A 218 2.19 -13.43 -11.61
C THR A 218 2.43 -13.50 -10.10
N ARG A 219 1.45 -13.94 -9.32
CA ARG A 219 1.57 -14.12 -7.87
C ARG A 219 2.65 -15.13 -7.52
N ASP A 220 2.64 -16.28 -8.17
CA ASP A 220 3.60 -17.35 -7.91
C ASP A 220 5.02 -16.95 -8.35
N TYR A 221 5.15 -16.08 -9.36
CA TYR A 221 6.41 -15.47 -9.75
C TYR A 221 6.93 -14.49 -8.68
N LEU A 222 6.09 -13.56 -8.23
CA LEU A 222 6.44 -12.59 -7.18
C LEU A 222 6.84 -13.26 -5.87
N LYS A 223 6.16 -14.35 -5.47
CA LYS A 223 6.53 -15.15 -4.29
C LYS A 223 7.97 -15.66 -4.35
N LYS A 224 8.44 -16.09 -5.54
CA LYS A 224 9.82 -16.54 -5.73
C LYS A 224 10.84 -15.39 -5.72
N LYS A 225 10.36 -14.16 -5.90
CA LYS A 225 11.16 -12.93 -6.00
C LYS A 225 11.13 -12.05 -4.74
N GLU A 226 10.51 -12.50 -3.66
CA GLU A 226 10.35 -11.71 -2.42
C GLU A 226 11.65 -11.25 -1.75
N ASN A 227 12.75 -11.97 -2.01
CA ASN A 227 14.09 -11.59 -1.55
C ASN A 227 14.73 -10.47 -2.38
N GLU A 228 14.20 -10.22 -3.58
CA GLU A 228 14.71 -9.23 -4.55
C GLU A 228 13.79 -7.99 -4.61
N ILE A 229 12.47 -8.17 -4.50
CA ILE A 229 11.48 -7.10 -4.56
C ILE A 229 10.26 -7.42 -3.66
N SER A 230 9.78 -6.42 -2.92
CA SER A 230 8.54 -6.56 -2.15
C SER A 230 7.32 -6.32 -3.01
N HIS A 231 6.17 -6.89 -2.64
CA HIS A 231 4.94 -6.71 -3.42
C HIS A 231 3.68 -6.58 -2.57
N THR A 232 2.61 -6.04 -3.18
CA THR A 232 1.28 -5.99 -2.57
C THR A 232 0.21 -6.27 -3.63
N PHE A 233 -0.67 -7.24 -3.39
CA PHE A 233 -1.83 -7.49 -4.25
C PHE A 233 -3.03 -6.67 -3.77
N VAL A 234 -3.68 -5.92 -4.65
CA VAL A 234 -4.86 -5.11 -4.30
C VAL A 234 -6.12 -5.84 -4.73
N ILE A 235 -6.93 -6.25 -3.76
CA ILE A 235 -8.18 -6.99 -3.97
C ILE A 235 -9.35 -6.07 -3.63
N ASN A 236 -10.05 -5.61 -4.66
CA ASN A 236 -11.08 -4.57 -4.54
C ASN A 236 -12.46 -5.01 -5.04
N SER A 237 -12.63 -6.29 -5.39
CA SER A 237 -13.86 -6.81 -6.01
C SER A 237 -14.21 -6.03 -7.29
N LEU A 238 -15.48 -5.69 -7.50
CA LEU A 238 -15.97 -5.03 -8.72
C LEU A 238 -15.82 -3.49 -8.65
N PHE A 239 -15.46 -2.88 -9.77
CA PHE A 239 -15.41 -1.42 -9.90
C PHE A 239 -16.84 -0.86 -9.90
N LEU A 240 -17.19 -0.11 -8.86
CA LEU A 240 -18.56 0.36 -8.61
C LEU A 240 -19.04 1.30 -9.72
N ASP A 241 -18.32 2.39 -9.93
CA ASP A 241 -18.64 3.48 -10.83
C ASP A 241 -18.47 3.07 -12.30
N TRP A 242 -17.36 2.42 -12.64
CA TRP A 242 -17.14 1.89 -13.99
C TRP A 242 -18.14 0.81 -14.40
N GLY A 243 -18.49 -0.08 -13.46
CA GLY A 243 -19.43 -1.15 -13.75
C GLY A 243 -20.89 -0.65 -13.87
N ILE A 244 -21.28 0.42 -13.17
CA ILE A 244 -22.57 1.11 -13.43
C ILE A 244 -22.53 1.77 -14.81
N LYS A 245 -21.44 2.47 -15.16
CA LYS A 245 -21.27 3.11 -16.48
C LYS A 245 -21.44 2.12 -17.63
N LEU A 246 -20.94 0.90 -17.49
CA LEU A 246 -21.01 -0.15 -18.51
C LEU A 246 -22.22 -1.09 -18.39
N GLY A 247 -23.00 -0.99 -17.30
CA GLY A 247 -24.18 -1.83 -17.10
C GLY A 247 -23.90 -3.24 -16.58
N PHE A 248 -22.76 -3.49 -15.92
CA PHE A 248 -22.37 -4.84 -15.46
C PHE A 248 -23.15 -5.31 -14.22
N GLN A 249 -23.18 -4.50 -13.17
CA GLN A 249 -23.93 -4.79 -11.93
C GLN A 249 -25.28 -4.06 -11.85
N LEU A 250 -25.44 -3.00 -12.63
CA LEU A 250 -26.65 -2.19 -12.72
C LEU A 250 -26.68 -1.54 -14.11
N ASN A 251 -27.64 -1.93 -14.94
CA ASN A 251 -27.84 -1.37 -16.26
C ASN A 251 -28.99 -0.34 -16.22
N LEU A 252 -28.63 0.94 -16.30
CA LEU A 252 -29.58 2.06 -16.23
C LEU A 252 -30.29 2.34 -17.56
N ASN A 253 -29.86 1.67 -18.64
CA ASN A 253 -30.34 1.86 -20.02
C ASN A 253 -30.78 0.54 -20.67
N GLY A 254 -31.03 -0.51 -19.88
CA GLY A 254 -31.42 -1.82 -20.36
C GLY A 254 -31.66 -2.80 -19.22
N THR A 255 -31.64 -4.10 -19.52
CA THR A 255 -31.90 -5.15 -18.53
C THR A 255 -30.71 -5.31 -17.58
N THR A 256 -30.99 -5.29 -16.27
CA THR A 256 -30.02 -5.62 -15.22
C THR A 256 -30.08 -7.12 -14.91
N LYS A 257 -28.95 -7.81 -15.05
CA LYS A 257 -28.83 -9.23 -14.69
C LYS A 257 -28.68 -9.38 -13.17
N LEU A 258 -29.53 -10.20 -12.57
CA LEU A 258 -29.56 -10.53 -11.15
C LEU A 258 -29.05 -11.95 -10.95
N TYR A 259 -27.94 -12.09 -10.24
CA TYR A 259 -27.21 -13.35 -10.13
C TYR A 259 -27.57 -14.09 -8.85
N ASP A 260 -27.91 -15.36 -8.98
CA ASP A 260 -28.30 -16.26 -7.88
C ASP A 260 -29.31 -15.60 -6.92
N ASN A 261 -28.92 -15.34 -5.67
CA ASN A 261 -29.70 -14.56 -4.71
C ASN A 261 -29.28 -13.08 -4.75
N PRO A 262 -30.09 -12.18 -5.35
CA PRO A 262 -29.75 -10.76 -5.52
C PRO A 262 -29.79 -9.93 -4.23
N ASP A 263 -30.24 -10.50 -3.12
CA ASP A 263 -30.16 -9.91 -1.76
C ASP A 263 -28.82 -10.21 -1.07
N THR A 264 -27.96 -11.04 -1.69
CA THR A 264 -26.62 -11.30 -1.17
C THR A 264 -25.74 -10.08 -1.37
N LYS A 265 -25.16 -9.58 -0.27
CA LYS A 265 -24.23 -8.46 -0.32
C LYS A 265 -22.94 -8.82 -1.04
N ARG A 266 -22.46 -7.87 -1.86
CA ARG A 266 -21.17 -7.91 -2.54
C ARG A 266 -20.39 -6.63 -2.27
N SER A 267 -19.09 -6.75 -2.18
CA SER A 267 -18.18 -5.61 -2.07
C SER A 267 -18.03 -4.94 -3.44
N TYR A 268 -18.14 -3.61 -3.46
CA TYR A 268 -17.85 -2.78 -4.61
C TYR A 268 -16.89 -1.67 -4.21
N THR A 269 -15.99 -1.31 -5.12
CA THR A 269 -15.00 -0.25 -4.87
C THR A 269 -15.05 0.78 -5.97
N ALA A 270 -15.20 2.05 -5.62
CA ALA A 270 -15.09 3.15 -6.58
C ALA A 270 -13.64 3.29 -7.05
N LEU A 271 -13.43 3.61 -8.33
CA LEU A 271 -12.09 3.76 -8.92
C LEU A 271 -11.22 4.74 -8.10
N ALA A 272 -11.79 5.85 -7.65
CA ALA A 272 -11.09 6.85 -6.82
C ALA A 272 -10.58 6.27 -5.48
N ASP A 273 -11.35 5.39 -4.84
CA ASP A 273 -10.95 4.75 -3.58
C ASP A 273 -9.85 3.71 -3.81
N ILE A 274 -9.82 3.06 -4.99
CA ILE A 274 -8.70 2.19 -5.39
C ILE A 274 -7.41 3.00 -5.56
N GLY A 275 -7.48 4.16 -6.21
CA GLY A 275 -6.34 5.06 -6.35
C GLY A 275 -5.79 5.53 -5.00
N LYS A 276 -6.69 5.94 -4.09
CA LYS A 276 -6.34 6.31 -2.71
C LYS A 276 -5.69 5.15 -1.96
N ALA A 277 -6.21 3.93 -2.11
CA ALA A 277 -5.66 2.74 -1.47
C ALA A 277 -4.24 2.45 -1.97
N VAL A 278 -3.97 2.54 -3.28
CA VAL A 278 -2.63 2.37 -3.85
C VAL A 278 -1.62 3.34 -3.22
N ALA A 279 -1.98 4.62 -3.11
CA ALA A 279 -1.13 5.62 -2.46
C ALA A 279 -0.87 5.29 -0.99
N ASN A 280 -1.91 4.88 -0.25
CA ASN A 280 -1.79 4.58 1.18
C ASN A 280 -1.04 3.27 1.46
N ILE A 281 -1.08 2.29 0.55
CA ILE A 281 -0.23 1.09 0.61
C ILE A 281 1.24 1.48 0.62
N LEU A 282 1.63 2.40 -0.27
CA LEU A 282 3.02 2.87 -0.37
C LEU A 282 3.45 3.71 0.84
N LYS A 283 2.51 4.33 1.56
CA LYS A 283 2.76 4.99 2.85
C LYS A 283 2.82 4.03 4.04
N LYS A 284 2.48 2.76 3.83
CA LYS A 284 2.44 1.69 4.84
C LYS A 284 3.33 0.52 4.42
N PRO A 285 4.63 0.77 4.16
CA PRO A 285 5.51 -0.21 3.54
C PRO A 285 5.70 -1.46 4.40
N LYS A 286 5.67 -1.37 5.73
CA LYS A 286 5.82 -2.54 6.63
C LYS A 286 4.54 -3.37 6.66
N GLU A 287 3.40 -2.72 6.86
CA GLU A 287 2.10 -3.36 7.09
C GLU A 287 1.54 -4.04 5.83
N THR A 288 1.92 -3.57 4.65
CA THR A 288 1.41 -4.08 3.36
C THR A 288 2.40 -4.96 2.59
N LYS A 289 3.58 -5.26 3.17
CA LYS A 289 4.65 -6.02 2.52
C LYS A 289 4.22 -7.48 2.27
N ASN A 290 4.44 -7.96 1.04
CA ASN A 290 4.32 -9.35 0.59
C ASN A 290 2.99 -10.02 0.97
N ARG A 291 1.89 -9.28 0.83
CA ARG A 291 0.54 -9.77 1.11
C ARG A 291 -0.51 -9.17 0.19
N ALA A 292 -1.68 -9.79 0.19
CA ALA A 292 -2.88 -9.17 -0.35
C ALA A 292 -3.45 -8.16 0.65
N VAL A 293 -4.02 -7.08 0.13
CA VAL A 293 -4.87 -6.15 0.87
C VAL A 293 -6.25 -6.12 0.23
N TYR A 294 -7.27 -6.03 1.08
CA TYR A 294 -8.67 -6.07 0.69
C TYR A 294 -9.29 -4.70 0.94
N ILE A 295 -9.95 -4.13 -0.06
CA ILE A 295 -10.61 -2.82 0.07
C ILE A 295 -12.03 -2.88 -0.47
N GLN A 296 -12.89 -2.03 0.09
CA GLN A 296 -14.24 -1.81 -0.43
C GLN A 296 -14.70 -0.39 -0.16
N SER A 297 -15.45 0.20 -1.09
CA SER A 297 -16.16 1.46 -0.85
C SER A 297 -17.53 1.21 -0.22
N THR A 298 -18.10 0.03 -0.42
CA THR A 298 -19.40 -0.37 0.11
C THR A 298 -19.61 -1.88 -0.03
N ALA A 299 -20.47 -2.44 0.81
CA ALA A 299 -21.01 -3.78 0.64
C ALA A 299 -22.55 -3.73 0.62
N ILE A 300 -23.11 -3.93 -0.57
CA ILE A 300 -24.56 -3.88 -0.82
C ILE A 300 -24.97 -5.02 -1.74
N SER A 301 -26.25 -5.36 -1.73
CA SER A 301 -26.85 -6.33 -2.63
C SER A 301 -27.22 -5.70 -3.98
N GLN A 302 -27.51 -6.52 -4.99
CA GLN A 302 -27.98 -6.02 -6.28
C GLN A 302 -29.36 -5.36 -6.16
N ASN A 303 -30.21 -5.87 -5.27
CA ASN A 303 -31.52 -5.29 -4.99
C ASN A 303 -31.40 -3.92 -4.30
N GLU A 304 -30.46 -3.74 -3.37
CA GLU A 304 -30.18 -2.42 -2.77
C GLU A 304 -29.67 -1.43 -3.82
N LEU A 305 -28.76 -1.85 -4.71
CA LEU A 305 -28.27 -1.01 -5.81
C LEU A 305 -29.39 -0.60 -6.77
N LEU A 306 -30.30 -1.52 -7.10
CA LEU A 306 -31.52 -1.24 -7.88
C LEU A 306 -32.46 -0.27 -7.16
N ALA A 307 -32.61 -0.39 -5.84
CA ALA A 307 -33.43 0.52 -5.05
C ALA A 307 -32.86 1.95 -5.07
N ILE A 308 -31.54 2.08 -4.95
CA ILE A 308 -30.84 3.37 -5.11
C ILE A 308 -31.12 3.93 -6.50
N ALA A 309 -30.96 3.14 -7.57
CA ALA A 309 -31.21 3.57 -8.94
C ALA A 309 -32.65 4.10 -9.14
N LYS A 310 -33.66 3.38 -8.65
CA LYS A 310 -35.07 3.80 -8.70
C LYS A 310 -35.31 5.12 -7.96
N LYS A 311 -34.61 5.34 -6.85
CA LYS A 311 -34.71 6.57 -6.06
C LYS A 311 -34.10 7.77 -6.78
N VAL A 312 -32.92 7.61 -7.38
CA VAL A 312 -32.15 8.73 -7.95
C VAL A 312 -32.47 9.02 -9.42
N LYS A 313 -33.12 8.09 -10.13
CA LYS A 313 -33.56 8.24 -11.53
C LYS A 313 -35.09 8.11 -11.64
N PRO A 314 -35.87 9.19 -11.41
CA PRO A 314 -37.32 9.16 -11.56
C PRO A 314 -37.74 8.66 -12.94
N GLY A 315 -38.68 7.72 -12.99
CA GLY A 315 -39.14 7.11 -14.24
C GLY A 315 -38.32 5.91 -14.71
N PHE A 316 -37.21 5.57 -14.06
CA PHE A 316 -36.50 4.33 -14.31
C PHE A 316 -37.35 3.11 -13.96
N LYS A 317 -37.71 2.33 -14.97
CA LYS A 317 -38.32 1.01 -14.81
C LYS A 317 -37.21 -0.01 -14.89
N ALA A 318 -36.86 -0.59 -13.74
CA ALA A 318 -35.87 -1.65 -13.69
C ALA A 318 -36.39 -2.89 -14.44
N GLU A 319 -35.82 -3.15 -15.61
CA GLU A 319 -35.93 -4.45 -16.26
C GLU A 319 -34.86 -5.37 -15.68
N THR A 320 -35.26 -6.58 -15.27
CA THR A 320 -34.36 -7.52 -14.59
C THR A 320 -34.46 -8.91 -15.19
N GLU A 321 -33.32 -9.58 -15.29
CA GLU A 321 -33.20 -10.98 -15.72
C GLU A 321 -32.54 -11.80 -14.61
N SER A 322 -33.14 -12.92 -14.21
CA SER A 322 -32.51 -13.83 -13.24
C SER A 322 -31.50 -14.74 -13.96
N VAL A 323 -30.29 -14.82 -13.42
CA VAL A 323 -29.16 -15.55 -14.00
C VAL A 323 -28.53 -16.46 -12.95
N SER A 324 -28.41 -17.75 -13.26
CA SER A 324 -27.68 -18.70 -12.41
C SER A 324 -26.18 -18.65 -12.70
N THR A 325 -25.35 -18.36 -11.69
CA THR A 325 -23.89 -18.38 -11.87
C THR A 325 -23.36 -19.79 -12.10
N GLU A 326 -24.05 -20.82 -11.60
CA GLU A 326 -23.70 -22.21 -11.90
C GLU A 326 -23.86 -22.52 -13.40
N GLN A 327 -24.95 -22.02 -14.02
CA GLN A 327 -25.13 -22.17 -15.46
C GLN A 327 -24.11 -21.34 -16.23
N VAL A 328 -23.85 -20.09 -15.82
CA VAL A 328 -22.80 -19.25 -16.41
C VAL A 328 -21.44 -19.95 -16.38
N LEU A 329 -21.10 -20.63 -15.28
CA LEU A 329 -19.85 -21.38 -15.16
C LEU A 329 -19.78 -22.53 -16.18
N LYS A 330 -20.84 -23.33 -16.29
CA LYS A 330 -20.94 -24.44 -17.27
C LYS A 330 -20.79 -23.91 -18.70
N ASP A 331 -21.53 -22.86 -19.03
CA ASP A 331 -21.50 -22.23 -20.36
C ASP A 331 -20.12 -21.64 -20.67
N SER A 332 -19.45 -21.06 -19.67
CA SER A 332 -18.11 -20.49 -19.82
C SER A 332 -17.06 -21.57 -20.12
N TYR A 333 -17.13 -22.72 -19.45
CA TYR A 333 -16.25 -23.85 -19.77
C TYR A 333 -16.53 -24.42 -21.17
N ALA A 334 -17.80 -24.61 -21.53
CA ALA A 334 -18.17 -25.08 -22.88
C ALA A 334 -17.71 -24.10 -23.98
N ALA A 335 -17.85 -22.79 -23.75
CA ALA A 335 -17.38 -21.76 -24.65
C ALA A 335 -15.85 -21.73 -24.76
N LEU A 336 -15.13 -21.97 -23.66
CA LEU A 336 -13.68 -22.08 -23.64
C LEU A 336 -13.19 -23.28 -24.46
N GLU A 337 -13.85 -24.44 -24.32
CA GLU A 337 -13.54 -25.65 -25.09
C GLU A 337 -13.79 -25.46 -26.59
N LYS A 338 -14.87 -24.76 -26.95
CA LYS A 338 -15.19 -24.42 -28.34
C LYS A 338 -14.13 -23.52 -28.98
N GLY A 339 -13.51 -22.64 -28.20
CA GLY A 339 -12.47 -21.72 -28.66
C GLY A 339 -12.98 -20.61 -29.60
N GLY A 340 -12.05 -19.92 -30.26
CA GLY A 340 -12.35 -18.83 -31.19
C GLY A 340 -13.03 -17.62 -30.53
N GLU A 341 -14.04 -17.07 -31.18
CA GLU A 341 -14.75 -15.85 -30.74
C GLU A 341 -15.49 -16.03 -29.40
N ALA A 342 -15.79 -17.27 -29.00
CA ALA A 342 -16.50 -17.56 -27.75
C ALA A 342 -15.63 -17.34 -26.49
N ILE A 343 -14.31 -17.30 -26.63
CA ILE A 343 -13.37 -17.17 -25.51
C ILE A 343 -13.61 -15.87 -24.74
N GLY A 344 -13.89 -14.75 -25.43
CA GLY A 344 -14.14 -13.47 -24.78
C GLY A 344 -15.33 -13.53 -23.82
N GLY A 345 -16.43 -14.15 -24.25
CA GLY A 345 -17.61 -14.37 -23.42
C GLY A 345 -17.34 -15.29 -22.23
N ALA A 346 -16.58 -16.37 -22.43
CA ALA A 346 -16.16 -17.27 -21.36
C ALA A 346 -15.37 -16.55 -20.26
N MET A 347 -14.43 -15.69 -20.63
CA MET A 347 -13.64 -14.93 -19.64
C MET A 347 -14.51 -13.99 -18.81
N VAL A 348 -15.46 -13.31 -19.43
CA VAL A 348 -16.44 -12.47 -18.72
C VAL A 348 -17.31 -13.32 -17.78
N GLY A 349 -17.77 -14.49 -18.24
CA GLY A 349 -18.56 -15.41 -17.43
C GLY A 349 -17.80 -15.91 -16.19
N PHE A 350 -16.52 -16.24 -16.31
CA PHE A 350 -15.69 -16.60 -15.15
C PHE A 350 -15.55 -15.44 -14.15
N ILE A 351 -15.42 -14.19 -14.62
CA ILE A 351 -15.38 -12.99 -13.74
C ILE A 351 -16.72 -12.80 -13.02
N ILE A 352 -17.84 -13.00 -13.71
CA ILE A 352 -19.19 -12.95 -13.09
C ILE A 352 -19.28 -14.00 -11.97
N VAL A 353 -18.87 -15.24 -12.24
CA VAL A 353 -18.88 -16.32 -11.25
C VAL A 353 -18.01 -15.96 -10.05
N SER A 354 -16.81 -15.41 -10.25
CA SER A 354 -15.91 -15.09 -9.14
C SER A 354 -16.40 -13.99 -8.21
N ILE A 355 -17.36 -13.17 -8.66
CA ILE A 355 -17.94 -12.08 -7.87
C ILE A 355 -19.26 -12.50 -7.25
N PHE A 356 -20.15 -13.10 -8.04
CA PHE A 356 -21.55 -13.30 -7.65
C PHE A 356 -21.86 -14.69 -7.09
N ASN A 357 -20.97 -15.68 -7.27
CA ASN A 357 -21.13 -16.98 -6.64
C ASN A 357 -20.44 -16.99 -5.28
N GLU A 358 -21.19 -17.27 -4.20
CA GLU A 358 -20.68 -17.23 -2.82
C GLU A 358 -19.46 -18.14 -2.58
N LYS A 359 -19.33 -19.25 -3.32
CA LYS A 359 -18.19 -20.16 -3.18
C LYS A 359 -16.87 -19.53 -3.64
N TYR A 360 -16.93 -18.48 -4.45
CA TYR A 360 -15.77 -17.82 -5.05
C TYR A 360 -15.41 -16.49 -4.39
N GLY A 361 -16.23 -16.01 -3.44
CA GLY A 361 -15.96 -14.82 -2.63
C GLY A 361 -16.92 -13.65 -2.93
N GLY A 362 -16.36 -12.44 -3.05
CA GLY A 362 -17.10 -11.25 -3.43
C GLY A 362 -17.71 -10.43 -2.30
N ASN A 363 -17.57 -10.84 -1.03
CA ASN A 363 -17.88 -10.00 0.13
C ASN A 363 -16.67 -9.94 1.10
N PHE A 364 -16.23 -8.73 1.41
CA PHE A 364 -15.10 -8.42 2.28
C PHE A 364 -15.53 -7.73 3.58
N GLU A 365 -16.83 -7.68 3.90
CA GLU A 365 -17.32 -7.25 5.20
C GLU A 365 -16.61 -8.03 6.33
N GLY A 366 -16.12 -7.30 7.34
CA GLY A 366 -15.42 -7.87 8.48
C GLY A 366 -14.02 -8.45 8.20
N ARG A 367 -13.51 -8.36 6.97
CA ARG A 367 -12.18 -8.91 6.58
C ARG A 367 -11.44 -8.04 5.55
N ASN A 368 -11.59 -6.71 5.64
CA ASN A 368 -10.92 -5.75 4.78
C ASN A 368 -9.88 -4.90 5.53
N ASP A 369 -9.00 -4.26 4.78
CA ASP A 369 -7.92 -3.39 5.23
C ASP A 369 -8.30 -1.89 5.12
N ASN A 370 -9.59 -1.55 5.07
CA ASN A 370 -10.06 -0.18 4.90
C ASN A 370 -9.54 0.75 6.00
N GLU A 371 -9.54 0.29 7.26
CA GLU A 371 -9.04 1.07 8.40
C GLU A 371 -7.54 1.37 8.24
N LEU A 372 -6.74 0.34 7.95
CA LEU A 372 -5.30 0.47 7.72
C LEU A 372 -4.98 1.47 6.59
N LEU A 373 -5.78 1.44 5.52
CA LEU A 373 -5.59 2.24 4.32
C LEU A 373 -6.41 3.54 4.31
N GLY A 374 -7.12 3.87 5.39
CA GLY A 374 -7.93 5.09 5.49
C GLY A 374 -9.03 5.20 4.42
N ILE A 375 -9.54 4.06 3.94
CA ILE A 375 -10.69 4.01 3.02
C ILE A 375 -11.96 4.07 3.86
N LYS A 376 -12.78 5.10 3.62
CA LYS A 376 -14.07 5.24 4.30
C LYS A 376 -15.14 4.64 3.40
N GLU A 377 -15.96 3.77 3.96
CA GLU A 377 -17.13 3.30 3.24
C GLU A 377 -18.12 4.44 3.02
N LYS A 378 -18.74 4.44 1.84
CA LYS A 378 -19.64 5.50 1.40
C LYS A 378 -20.94 5.41 2.20
N SER A 379 -21.37 6.57 2.72
CA SER A 379 -22.70 6.73 3.30
C SER A 379 -23.80 6.50 2.25
N PRO A 380 -25.05 6.25 2.66
CA PRO A 380 -26.18 6.13 1.73
C PRO A 380 -26.30 7.32 0.77
N THR A 381 -26.09 8.55 1.26
CA THR A 381 -26.15 9.77 0.44
C THR A 381 -25.03 9.83 -0.60
N GLU A 382 -23.81 9.40 -0.24
CA GLU A 382 -22.69 9.35 -1.19
C GLU A 382 -22.90 8.27 -2.26
N LEU A 383 -23.49 7.13 -1.90
CA LEU A 383 -23.85 6.08 -2.86
C LEU A 383 -24.94 6.57 -3.83
N GLU A 384 -25.98 7.21 -3.32
CA GLU A 384 -27.02 7.84 -4.15
C GLU A 384 -26.42 8.88 -5.10
N ALA A 385 -25.55 9.75 -4.61
CA ALA A 385 -24.87 10.74 -5.43
C ALA A 385 -24.01 10.10 -6.54
N LEU A 386 -23.29 9.02 -6.23
CA LEU A 386 -22.49 8.28 -7.20
C LEU A 386 -23.36 7.64 -8.29
N VAL A 387 -24.41 6.90 -7.91
CA VAL A 387 -25.31 6.26 -8.89
C VAL A 387 -25.99 7.32 -9.77
N LYS A 388 -26.37 8.47 -9.19
CA LYS A 388 -26.98 9.59 -9.92
C LYS A 388 -26.09 10.17 -11.02
N GLN A 389 -24.76 10.07 -10.93
CA GLN A 389 -23.86 10.54 -11.99
C GLN A 389 -23.99 9.74 -13.30
N TYR A 390 -24.55 8.53 -13.22
CA TYR A 390 -24.74 7.62 -14.35
C TYR A 390 -26.22 7.44 -14.73
N ALA A 391 -27.12 8.09 -13.98
CA ALA A 391 -28.57 8.00 -14.13
C ALA A 391 -29.08 8.76 -15.36
#